data_AF-A0A6A0HAL4-F1
#
_entry.id   AF-A0A6A0HAL4-F1
#
_cell.length_a   1.000
_cell.length_b   1.000
_cell.length_c   1.000
_cell.angle_alpha   90.00
_cell.angle_beta   90.00
_cell.angle_gamma   90.00
#
_symmetry.space_group_name_H-M   'P 1'
#
loop_
_entity.id
_entity.type
_entity.pdbx_description
1 polymer ?
#
loop_
_entity_poly.entity_id
_entity_poly.type
_entity_poly.pdbx_seq_one_letter_code
_entity_poly.pdbx_strand_id
1 'polypeptide(L)'
;MHGRSREQRYTKTSDWQYIKECAAVADPMPLFGNGDVLSYEDYNNYKQLSAVTVIAHFFWFTPGIMIGRGALIKPWIFTEIKEQRHWDISSQERFQILRDFVNAGFEHWGSDAE
;
A
#
# COMPACT_ATOMS: atom_id res chain seq x y z
N MET A 1 3.65 -6.10 8.73
CA MET A 1 4.92 -6.81 8.52
C MET A 1 5.34 -6.64 7.07
N HIS A 2 6.54 -6.13 6.86
CA HIS A 2 7.14 -6.02 5.53
C HIS A 2 7.95 -7.29 5.25
N GLY A 3 7.69 -7.97 4.13
CA GLY A 3 8.23 -9.30 3.82
C GLY A 3 9.71 -9.32 3.45
N ARG A 4 10.53 -8.45 4.04
CA ARG A 4 11.98 -8.41 3.84
C ARG A 4 12.70 -8.29 5.17
N SER A 5 13.86 -8.91 5.24
CA SER A 5 14.80 -8.67 6.33
C SER A 5 15.40 -7.27 6.22
N ARG A 6 15.95 -6.79 7.35
CA ARG A 6 16.68 -5.52 7.38
C ARG A 6 17.87 -5.50 6.42
N GLU A 7 18.58 -6.61 6.28
CA GLU A 7 19.77 -6.73 5.43
C GLU A 7 19.43 -6.69 3.94
N GLN A 8 18.30 -7.27 3.54
CA GLN A 8 17.82 -7.22 2.16
C GLN A 8 17.45 -5.79 1.72
N ARG A 9 17.12 -4.90 2.66
CA ARG A 9 16.64 -3.53 2.38
C ARG A 9 15.54 -3.58 1.31
N TYR A 10 15.75 -2.90 0.17
CA TYR A 10 14.84 -2.89 -0.99
C TYR A 10 15.45 -3.58 -2.23
N THR A 11 16.45 -4.42 -2.05
CA THR A 11 17.23 -5.04 -3.17
C THR A 11 16.61 -6.33 -3.71
N LYS A 12 15.75 -6.98 -2.93
CA LYS A 12 15.03 -8.22 -3.29
C LYS A 12 13.53 -7.98 -3.29
N THR A 13 12.73 -8.91 -3.82
CA THR A 13 11.27 -8.86 -3.72
C THR A 13 10.82 -9.19 -2.30
N SER A 14 9.67 -8.67 -1.89
CA SER A 14 9.01 -8.99 -0.63
C SER A 14 8.49 -10.43 -0.64
N ASP A 15 8.79 -11.19 0.41
CA ASP A 15 8.32 -12.55 0.61
C ASP A 15 6.92 -12.55 1.23
N TRP A 16 5.92 -12.72 0.37
CA TRP A 16 4.51 -12.78 0.77
C TRP A 16 4.07 -14.15 1.30
N GLN A 17 4.85 -15.20 1.04
CA GLN A 17 4.63 -16.52 1.61
C GLN A 17 5.03 -16.51 3.09
N TYR A 18 6.15 -15.88 3.44
CA TYR A 18 6.53 -15.66 4.82
C TYR A 18 5.52 -14.78 5.59
N ILE A 19 4.94 -13.76 4.93
CA ILE A 19 3.84 -12.97 5.52
C ILE A 19 2.65 -13.85 5.89
N LYS A 20 2.28 -14.81 5.03
CA LYS A 20 1.21 -15.77 5.31
C LYS A 20 1.49 -16.61 6.55
N GLU A 21 2.71 -17.16 6.65
CA GLU A 21 3.13 -17.98 7.79
C GLU A 21 3.08 -17.18 9.10
N CYS A 22 3.59 -15.95 9.09
CA CYS A 22 3.50 -15.05 10.24
C CYS A 22 2.06 -14.70 10.60
N ALA A 23 1.18 -14.45 9.61
CA ALA A 23 -0.23 -14.14 9.87
C ALA A 23 -0.96 -15.32 10.52
N ALA A 24 -0.67 -16.55 10.08
CA ALA A 24 -1.25 -17.75 10.69
C ALA A 24 -0.80 -17.97 12.14
N VAL A 25 0.48 -17.71 12.45
CA VAL A 25 1.01 -17.79 13.82
C VAL A 25 0.49 -16.66 14.71
N ALA A 26 0.23 -15.49 14.13
CA ALA A 26 -0.26 -14.33 14.86
C ALA A 26 -1.75 -14.42 15.21
N ASP A 27 -2.52 -15.34 14.61
CA ASP A 27 -3.96 -15.50 14.89
C ASP A 27 -4.22 -15.64 16.42
N PRO A 28 -5.15 -14.87 16.99
CA PRO A 28 -6.15 -13.99 16.35
C PRO A 28 -5.73 -12.53 16.14
N MET A 29 -4.48 -12.15 16.42
CA MET A 29 -4.00 -10.78 16.24
C MET A 29 -3.95 -10.42 14.74
N PRO A 30 -4.65 -9.36 14.30
CA PRO A 30 -4.62 -8.98 12.89
C PRO A 30 -3.23 -8.49 12.47
N LEU A 31 -2.76 -9.00 11.34
CA LEU A 31 -1.47 -8.63 10.75
C LEU A 31 -1.69 -7.93 9.41
N PHE A 32 -1.01 -6.80 9.18
CA PHE A 32 -1.02 -6.13 7.87
C PHE A 32 0.21 -6.50 7.06
N GLY A 33 0.03 -7.06 5.86
CA GLY A 33 1.15 -7.34 4.95
C GLY A 33 1.64 -6.08 4.23
N ASN A 34 2.93 -5.99 3.91
CA ASN A 34 3.51 -4.85 3.20
C ASN A 34 4.66 -5.29 2.30
N GLY A 35 4.78 -4.66 1.13
CA GLY A 35 5.94 -4.81 0.26
C GLY A 35 5.57 -4.97 -1.21
N ASP A 36 6.18 -4.16 -2.08
CA ASP A 36 6.12 -4.31 -3.54
C ASP A 36 4.73 -4.31 -4.18
N VAL A 37 3.79 -3.57 -3.58
CA VAL A 37 2.47 -3.32 -4.18
C VAL A 37 2.56 -2.07 -5.04
N LEU A 38 2.56 -2.23 -6.36
CA LEU A 38 2.69 -1.13 -7.33
C LEU A 38 1.48 -1.02 -8.28
N SER A 39 0.59 -2.01 -8.29
CA SER A 39 -0.68 -1.98 -9.05
C SER A 39 -1.83 -2.65 -8.29
N TYR A 40 -3.05 -2.54 -8.82
CA TYR A 40 -4.19 -3.30 -8.29
C TYR A 40 -4.03 -4.82 -8.50
N GLU A 41 -3.31 -5.24 -9.53
CA GLU A 41 -2.99 -6.66 -9.80
C GLU A 41 -2.05 -7.20 -8.73
N ASP A 42 -1.00 -6.44 -8.39
CA ASP A 42 -0.10 -6.78 -7.27
C ASP A 42 -0.91 -6.92 -5.98
N TYR A 43 -1.77 -5.94 -5.69
CA TYR A 43 -2.62 -5.97 -4.50
C TYR A 43 -3.50 -7.23 -4.47
N ASN A 44 -4.17 -7.56 -5.58
CA ASN A 44 -5.03 -8.73 -5.66
C ASN A 44 -4.25 -10.05 -5.53
N ASN A 45 -3.11 -10.14 -6.20
CA ASN A 45 -2.22 -11.31 -6.13
C ASN A 45 -1.74 -11.53 -4.70
N TYR A 46 -1.22 -10.50 -4.03
CA TYR A 46 -0.74 -10.62 -2.66
C TYR A 46 -1.85 -10.82 -1.64
N LYS A 47 -3.03 -10.25 -1.87
CA LYS A 47 -4.23 -10.51 -1.06
C LYS A 47 -4.60 -11.99 -1.12
N GLN A 48 -4.55 -12.59 -2.31
CA GLN A 48 -4.82 -14.03 -2.50
C GLN A 48 -3.71 -14.91 -1.90
N LEU A 49 -2.45 -14.61 -2.19
CA LEU A 49 -1.30 -15.41 -1.75
C LEU A 49 -1.16 -15.43 -0.23
N SER A 50 -1.20 -14.25 0.38
CA SER A 50 -0.93 -14.11 1.81
C SER A 50 -2.09 -14.57 2.70
N ALA A 51 -3.30 -14.70 2.14
CA ALA A 51 -4.54 -14.97 2.86
C ALA A 51 -4.78 -14.03 4.07
N VAL A 52 -4.08 -12.90 4.13
CA VAL A 52 -4.10 -11.98 5.28
C VAL A 52 -5.51 -11.44 5.53
N THR A 53 -6.31 -11.25 4.49
CA THR A 53 -7.72 -10.82 4.60
C THR A 53 -8.70 -11.91 5.05
N VAL A 54 -8.29 -13.17 5.09
CA VAL A 54 -9.17 -14.33 5.39
C VAL A 54 -9.02 -14.83 6.83
N ILE A 55 -7.87 -14.58 7.48
CA ILE A 55 -7.57 -15.01 8.86
C ILE A 55 -8.26 -14.07 9.89
N ALA A 56 -9.35 -13.42 9.53
CA ALA A 56 -10.10 -12.52 10.39
C ALA A 56 -11.21 -13.29 11.12
N HIS A 57 -10.89 -13.92 12.25
CA HIS A 57 -11.93 -14.49 13.12
C HIS A 57 -12.74 -13.41 13.86
N PHE A 58 -12.36 -12.13 13.74
CA PHE A 58 -13.03 -11.01 14.40
C PHE A 58 -13.98 -10.28 13.44
N PHE A 59 -15.28 -10.28 13.76
CA PHE A 59 -16.36 -9.70 12.93
C PHE A 59 -16.21 -8.19 12.64
N TRP A 60 -15.36 -7.49 13.41
CA TRP A 60 -15.22 -6.03 13.33
C TRP A 60 -13.95 -5.54 12.61
N PHE A 61 -13.01 -6.42 12.24
CA PHE A 61 -11.73 -5.98 11.70
C PHE A 61 -11.17 -6.93 10.64
N THR A 62 -10.94 -6.41 9.43
CA THR A 62 -10.34 -7.16 8.33
C THR A 62 -8.86 -6.76 8.19
N PRO A 63 -7.90 -7.68 8.42
CA PRO A 63 -6.49 -7.42 8.17
C PRO A 63 -6.30 -7.12 6.68
N GLY A 64 -5.29 -6.30 6.34
CA GLY A 64 -5.15 -5.77 5.00
C GLY A 64 -3.71 -5.68 4.51
N ILE A 65 -3.55 -5.00 3.39
CA ILE A 65 -2.26 -4.73 2.77
C ILE A 65 -1.95 -3.25 2.90
N MET A 66 -0.78 -2.93 3.43
CA MET A 66 -0.23 -1.58 3.51
C MET A 66 0.60 -1.29 2.26
N ILE A 67 0.47 -0.08 1.71
CA ILE A 67 1.16 0.37 0.50
C ILE A 67 2.03 1.57 0.86
N GLY A 68 3.31 1.52 0.48
CA GLY A 68 4.26 2.62 0.68
C GLY A 68 4.63 3.28 -0.65
N ARG A 69 5.76 2.87 -1.24
CA ARG A 69 6.31 3.42 -2.50
C ARG A 69 5.28 3.50 -3.64
N GLY A 70 4.41 2.50 -3.79
CA GLY A 70 3.36 2.51 -4.80
C GLY A 70 2.43 3.73 -4.70
N ALA A 71 2.09 4.17 -3.49
CA ALA A 71 1.27 5.36 -3.25
C ALA A 71 2.01 6.68 -3.53
N LEU A 72 3.35 6.70 -3.42
CA LEU A 72 4.16 7.86 -3.80
C LEU A 72 4.32 7.97 -5.32
N ILE A 73 4.48 6.83 -6.01
CA ILE A 73 4.63 6.79 -7.47
C ILE A 73 3.29 7.06 -8.15
N LYS A 74 2.20 6.48 -7.63
CA LYS A 74 0.83 6.66 -8.11
C LYS A 74 -0.08 6.99 -6.93
N PRO A 75 -0.27 8.29 -6.59
CA PRO A 75 -1.22 8.69 -5.55
C PRO A 75 -2.64 8.13 -5.73
N TRP A 76 -3.03 7.85 -6.98
CA TRP A 76 -4.30 7.24 -7.36
C TRP A 76 -4.32 5.70 -7.29
N ILE A 77 -3.28 5.02 -6.79
CA ILE A 77 -3.24 3.54 -6.71
C ILE A 77 -4.41 2.96 -5.90
N PHE A 78 -4.91 3.70 -4.90
CA PHE A 78 -6.09 3.28 -4.13
C PHE A 78 -7.36 3.30 -4.99
N THR A 79 -7.45 4.23 -5.95
CA THR A 79 -8.53 4.27 -6.94
C THR A 79 -8.42 3.09 -7.90
N GLU A 80 -7.20 2.76 -8.36
CA GLU A 80 -6.98 1.56 -9.18
C GLU A 80 -7.42 0.28 -8.44
N ILE A 81 -7.09 0.16 -7.16
CA ILE A 81 -7.51 -0.96 -6.30
C ILE A 81 -9.03 -0.97 -6.11
N LYS A 82 -9.65 0.19 -5.88
CA LYS A 82 -11.10 0.26 -5.69
C LYS A 82 -11.88 -0.09 -6.96
N GLU A 83 -11.40 0.38 -8.11
CA GLU A 83 -12.07 0.22 -9.41
C GLU A 83 -11.61 -1.00 -10.20
N GLN A 84 -10.60 -1.73 -9.70
CA GLN A 84 -10.08 -2.95 -10.32
C GLN A 84 -9.60 -2.74 -11.77
N ARG A 85 -8.95 -1.60 -12.03
CA ARG A 85 -8.41 -1.25 -13.34
C ARG A 85 -7.20 -0.33 -13.22
N HIS A 86 -6.36 -0.33 -14.25
CA HIS A 86 -5.31 0.69 -14.40
C HIS A 86 -5.94 2.04 -14.72
N TRP A 87 -5.38 3.09 -14.13
CA TRP A 87 -5.77 4.47 -14.39
C TRP A 87 -4.68 5.15 -15.21
N ASP A 88 -4.96 5.33 -16.50
CA ASP A 88 -4.11 6.13 -17.37
C ASP A 88 -4.61 7.57 -17.39
N ILE A 89 -4.22 8.34 -16.35
CA ILE A 89 -4.56 9.75 -16.25
C ILE A 89 -3.61 10.61 -17.08
N SER A 90 -4.18 11.67 -17.65
CA SER A 90 -3.48 12.65 -18.47
C SER A 90 -2.38 13.38 -17.69
N SER A 91 -1.45 13.99 -18.43
CA SER A 91 -0.39 14.80 -17.82
C SER A 91 -0.95 15.98 -17.01
N GLN A 92 -2.08 16.55 -17.44
CA GLN A 92 -2.78 17.64 -16.75
C GLN A 92 -3.34 17.18 -15.41
N GLU A 93 -4.00 16.02 -15.35
CA GLU A 93 -4.51 15.45 -14.09
C GLU A 93 -3.36 15.13 -13.12
N ARG A 94 -2.25 14.59 -13.61
CA ARG A 94 -1.03 14.37 -12.80
C ARG A 94 -0.48 15.67 -12.22
N PHE A 95 -0.43 16.73 -13.04
CA PHE A 95 0.03 18.03 -12.58
C PHE A 95 -0.92 18.66 -11.55
N GLN A 96 -2.22 18.45 -11.70
CA GLN A 96 -3.20 18.92 -10.72
C GLN A 96 -2.98 18.26 -9.34
N ILE A 97 -2.68 16.97 -9.28
CA ILE A 97 -2.35 16.29 -8.01
C ILE A 97 -1.13 16.93 -7.34
N LEU A 98 -0.09 17.31 -8.10
CA LEU A 98 1.08 18.00 -7.55
C LEU A 98 0.71 19.39 -7.02
N ARG A 99 -0.16 20.12 -7.73
CA ARG A 99 -0.68 21.41 -7.25
C ARG A 99 -1.44 21.25 -5.94
N ASP A 100 -2.29 20.23 -5.83
CA ASP A 100 -3.06 19.96 -4.61
C ASP A 100 -2.12 19.60 -3.45
N PHE A 101 -1.09 18.79 -3.70
CA PHE A 101 -0.06 18.47 -2.71
C PHE A 101 0.68 19.72 -2.20
N VAL A 102 1.08 20.61 -3.11
CA VAL A 102 1.75 21.87 -2.75
C VAL A 102 0.82 22.79 -1.95
N ASN A 103 -0.44 22.92 -2.35
CA ASN A 103 -1.42 23.73 -1.63
C ASN A 103 -1.68 23.19 -0.22
N ALA A 104 -1.86 21.88 -0.07
CA ALA A 104 -1.96 21.24 1.26
C ALA A 104 -0.69 21.48 2.09
N GLY A 105 0.47 21.52 1.43
CA GLY A 105 1.72 21.89 2.07
C GLY A 105 1.73 23.34 2.58
N PHE A 106 1.28 24.29 1.77
CA PHE A 106 1.14 25.69 2.19
C PHE A 106 0.16 25.85 3.35
N GLU A 107 -0.95 25.13 3.36
CA GLU A 107 -1.92 25.15 4.46
C GLU A 107 -1.31 24.60 5.76
N HIS A 108 -0.44 23.60 5.67
CA HIS A 108 0.13 22.92 6.84
C HIS A 108 1.39 23.60 7.39
N TRP A 109 2.32 24.00 6.51
CA TRP A 109 3.61 24.58 6.88
C TRP A 109 3.65 26.11 6.79
N GLY A 110 2.68 26.73 6.12
CA GLY A 110 2.73 28.14 5.76
C GLY A 110 3.64 28.40 4.55
N SER A 111 3.73 29.66 4.13
CA SER A 111 4.82 30.09 3.25
C SER A 111 6.09 30.24 4.07
N ASP A 112 7.25 30.05 3.44
CA ASP A 112 8.52 30.51 4.02
C ASP A 112 8.36 31.99 4.36
N ALA A 113 8.32 32.30 5.66
CA ALA A 113 8.34 33.67 6.13
C ALA A 113 9.75 34.20 5.94
N GLU A 114 9.89 35.34 5.26
CA GLU A 114 11.09 36.17 5.40
C GLU A 114 11.25 36.68 6.84
#